data_AF-A0A7X9G688-F1
#
_entry.id   AF-A0A7X9G688-F1
#
_cell.length_a   1.000
_cell.length_b   1.000
_cell.length_c   1.000
_cell.angle_alpha   90.00
_cell.angle_beta   90.00
_cell.angle_gamma   90.00
#
_symmetry.space_group_name_H-M   'P 1'
#
loop_
_entity.id
_entity.type
_entity.pdbx_description
1 polymer ?
#
loop_
_entity_poly.entity_id
_entity_poly.type
_entity_poly.pdbx_seq_one_letter_code
_entity_poly.pdbx_strand_id
1 'polypeptide(L)'
;MDFLTKHYEKLILLACLLCLIVSIFAAISGVSKEDKKLAKQIDSAKVMVSGDKILPPLDLSRVHTVEASLRDPRLQINITEATLDAKKGNLLQSKRYIICKNPQCGNLLHVSSDKCSFCGTDQDQYKDTMPEDDTDNDGIPDLIEKKYAHFLNYLDPYDAFFDEDGDGFLNIEEYQAGTDMANPEDFPPLALLLRVQNVAKVRLPFVVHRVRTLDSELKSDWKVEFTVAGSAQRPAARIGEEIVAGFKVSSINDAKDLIGVESREGKRYNMRIGETAEEDTPTAAMLFLASRERGGRIMRVIRKVGEEFYLEKERAGMPYREHYRIIAGTSREDLKVAQLDQARGEVIAEFEIRTLDVKRDFIPQVDGARRGGSVSGEYGEGRRAIRGMR
;
A
#
# COMPACT_ATOMS: atom_id res chain seq x y z
N MET A 1 7.61 -54.99 76.69
CA MET A 1 7.27 -53.90 75.75
C MET A 1 8.51 -53.36 75.01
N ASP A 2 9.73 -53.48 75.54
CA ASP A 2 10.94 -52.85 74.94
C ASP A 2 11.50 -53.49 73.67
N PHE A 3 11.19 -54.77 73.38
CA PHE A 3 11.66 -55.44 72.16
C PHE A 3 10.88 -54.96 70.92
N LEU A 4 9.57 -54.73 71.08
CA LEU A 4 8.70 -54.22 70.02
C LEU A 4 9.06 -52.77 69.68
N THR A 5 9.31 -51.91 70.67
CA THR A 5 9.69 -50.50 70.43
C THR A 5 11.10 -50.33 69.85
N LYS A 6 12.02 -51.30 70.06
CA LYS A 6 13.37 -51.26 69.46
C LYS A 6 13.44 -51.83 68.03
N HIS A 7 12.50 -52.67 67.63
CA HIS A 7 12.55 -53.37 66.34
C HIS A 7 11.29 -53.24 65.49
N TYR A 8 10.35 -52.36 65.84
CA TYR A 8 9.11 -52.12 65.08
C TYR A 8 9.39 -51.74 63.62
N GLU A 9 10.44 -50.97 63.35
CA GLU A 9 10.86 -50.58 61.99
C GLU A 9 11.17 -51.81 61.12
N LYS A 10 11.86 -52.82 61.67
CA LYS A 10 12.19 -54.07 60.95
C LYS A 10 10.95 -54.92 60.72
N LEU A 11 9.99 -54.92 61.66
CA LEU A 11 8.72 -55.63 61.52
C LEU A 11 7.81 -54.96 60.47
N ILE A 12 7.78 -53.64 60.42
CA ILE A 12 7.05 -52.88 59.38
C ILE A 12 7.68 -53.15 58.01
N LEU A 13 9.01 -53.12 57.90
CA LEU A 13 9.70 -53.39 56.64
C LEU A 13 9.45 -54.83 56.15
N LEU A 14 9.47 -55.82 57.05
CA LEU A 14 9.12 -57.20 56.73
C LEU A 14 7.66 -57.33 56.27
N ALA A 15 6.72 -56.66 56.94
CA ALA A 15 5.31 -56.65 56.55
C ALA A 15 5.11 -56.00 55.17
N CYS A 16 5.74 -54.86 54.91
CA CYS A 16 5.71 -54.19 53.60
C CYS A 16 6.29 -55.08 52.50
N LEU A 17 7.41 -55.78 52.77
CA LEU A 17 8.05 -56.68 51.81
C LEU A 17 7.18 -57.91 51.52
N LEU A 18 6.52 -58.47 52.53
CA LEU A 18 5.52 -59.52 52.36
C LEU A 18 4.32 -59.06 51.52
N CYS A 19 3.77 -57.88 51.81
CA CYS A 19 2.69 -57.30 51.01
C CYS A 19 3.11 -57.11 49.55
N LEU A 20 4.35 -56.66 49.31
CA LEU A 20 4.89 -56.46 47.97
C LEU A 20 5.03 -57.80 47.23
N ILE A 21 5.59 -58.84 47.87
CA ILE A 21 5.69 -60.18 47.27
C ILE A 21 4.33 -60.75 46.93
N VAL A 22 3.34 -60.63 47.84
CA VAL A 22 1.98 -61.11 47.61
C VAL A 22 1.33 -60.33 46.45
N SER A 23 1.55 -59.01 46.36
CA SER A 23 1.03 -58.20 45.26
C SER A 23 1.61 -58.60 43.90
N ILE A 24 2.92 -58.88 43.83
CA ILE A 24 3.59 -59.33 42.61
C ILE A 24 3.06 -60.70 42.21
N PHE A 25 2.92 -61.62 43.17
CA PHE A 25 2.38 -62.94 42.89
C PHE A 25 0.93 -62.89 42.38
N ALA A 26 0.10 -62.02 42.95
CA ALA A 26 -1.26 -61.78 42.47
C ALA A 26 -1.28 -61.19 41.05
N ALA A 27 -0.38 -60.26 40.72
CA ALA A 27 -0.27 -59.71 39.38
C ALA A 27 0.17 -60.76 38.35
N ILE A 28 1.20 -61.55 38.64
CA ILE A 28 1.70 -62.61 37.74
C ILE A 28 0.64 -63.69 37.52
N SER A 29 -0.02 -64.14 38.59
CA SER A 29 -1.09 -65.13 38.48
C SER A 29 -2.30 -64.58 37.71
N GLY A 30 -2.65 -63.30 37.89
CA GLY A 30 -3.67 -62.61 37.11
C GLY A 30 -3.36 -62.58 35.62
N VAL A 31 -2.15 -62.16 35.24
CA VAL A 31 -1.70 -62.14 33.83
C VAL A 31 -1.73 -63.55 33.23
N SER A 32 -1.19 -64.56 33.93
CA SER A 32 -1.18 -65.93 33.44
C SER A 32 -2.58 -66.52 33.22
N LYS A 33 -3.57 -66.06 33.99
CA LYS A 33 -4.97 -66.48 33.87
C LYS A 33 -5.62 -65.85 32.64
N GLU A 34 -5.35 -64.56 32.39
CA GLU A 34 -5.81 -63.89 31.18
C GLU A 34 -5.14 -64.45 29.93
N ASP A 35 -3.84 -64.76 29.96
CA ASP A 35 -3.14 -65.40 28.83
C ASP A 35 -3.75 -66.76 28.48
N LYS A 36 -4.07 -67.59 29.48
CA LYS A 36 -4.76 -68.88 29.27
C LYS A 36 -6.17 -68.71 28.71
N LYS A 37 -6.88 -67.65 29.13
CA LYS A 37 -8.22 -67.34 28.64
C LYS A 37 -8.17 -66.87 27.19
N LEU A 38 -7.21 -66.02 26.85
CA LEU A 38 -6.95 -65.55 25.49
C LEU A 38 -6.54 -66.72 24.58
N ALA A 39 -5.64 -67.60 25.04
CA ALA A 39 -5.25 -68.79 24.30
C ALA A 39 -6.44 -69.71 23.99
N LYS A 40 -7.33 -69.95 24.97
CA LYS A 40 -8.58 -70.69 24.74
C LYS A 40 -9.51 -70.00 23.75
N GLN A 41 -9.63 -68.67 23.80
CA GLN A 41 -10.43 -67.92 22.84
C GLN A 41 -9.85 -68.04 21.43
N ILE A 42 -8.53 -67.90 21.29
CA ILE A 42 -7.83 -68.06 20.01
C ILE A 42 -8.00 -69.49 19.47
N ASP A 43 -7.85 -70.51 20.31
CA ASP A 43 -8.06 -71.90 19.89
C ASP A 43 -9.51 -72.17 19.51
N SER A 44 -10.48 -71.62 20.25
CA SER A 44 -11.91 -71.73 19.89
C SER A 44 -12.22 -71.02 18.57
N ALA A 45 -11.61 -69.86 18.32
CA ALA A 45 -11.75 -69.12 17.07
C ALA A 45 -11.09 -69.87 15.91
N LYS A 46 -9.90 -70.46 16.13
CA LYS A 46 -9.24 -71.33 15.13
C LYS A 46 -10.12 -72.52 14.79
N VAL A 47 -10.64 -73.25 15.78
CA VAL A 47 -11.55 -74.40 15.55
C VAL A 47 -12.83 -73.99 14.81
N MET A 48 -13.35 -72.78 15.04
CA MET A 48 -14.48 -72.25 14.27
C MET A 48 -14.14 -71.96 12.81
N VAL A 49 -12.89 -71.59 12.51
CA VAL A 49 -12.42 -71.30 11.15
C VAL A 49 -11.95 -72.55 10.41
N SER A 50 -11.45 -73.56 11.11
CA SER A 50 -10.88 -74.78 10.52
C SER A 50 -11.74 -76.05 10.69
N GLY A 51 -12.97 -75.93 11.18
CA GLY A 51 -13.91 -77.04 11.18
C GLY A 51 -14.54 -77.25 9.80
N ASP A 52 -14.68 -78.51 9.36
CA ASP A 52 -15.43 -78.97 8.16
C ASP A 52 -16.93 -78.61 8.18
N LYS A 53 -17.36 -77.73 9.08
CA LYS A 53 -18.70 -77.15 9.04
C LYS A 53 -18.72 -76.16 7.88
N ILE A 54 -19.29 -76.61 6.78
CA ILE A 54 -19.80 -75.75 5.71
C ILE A 54 -20.51 -74.58 6.38
N LEU A 55 -19.93 -73.39 6.31
CA LEU A 55 -20.59 -72.18 6.77
C LEU A 55 -21.96 -72.16 6.09
N PRO A 56 -23.07 -71.90 6.83
CA PRO A 56 -24.37 -71.78 6.19
C PRO A 56 -24.21 -70.77 5.04
N PRO A 57 -24.73 -71.07 3.84
CA PRO A 57 -24.58 -70.19 2.70
C PRO A 57 -24.96 -68.78 3.13
N LEU A 58 -24.07 -67.82 2.87
CA LEU A 58 -24.25 -66.44 3.28
C LEU A 58 -25.63 -65.99 2.79
N ASP A 59 -26.54 -65.75 3.71
CA ASP A 59 -27.91 -65.38 3.40
C ASP A 59 -27.90 -63.93 2.90
N LEU A 60 -27.71 -63.78 1.59
CA LEU A 60 -27.63 -62.49 0.89
C LEU A 60 -28.94 -61.70 1.02
N SER A 61 -30.04 -62.32 1.46
CA SER A 61 -31.30 -61.61 1.77
C SER A 61 -31.18 -60.71 3.01
N ARG A 62 -30.19 -60.96 3.88
CA ARG A 62 -29.87 -60.14 5.06
C ARG A 62 -28.81 -59.08 4.78
N VAL A 63 -28.12 -59.18 3.65
CA VAL A 63 -27.18 -58.14 3.22
C VAL A 63 -28.03 -57.01 2.66
N HIS A 64 -28.06 -55.89 3.36
CA HIS A 64 -28.76 -54.70 2.92
C HIS A 64 -28.37 -54.39 1.47
N THR A 65 -29.34 -54.11 0.61
CA THR A 65 -29.06 -53.66 -0.76
C THR A 65 -28.11 -52.45 -0.72
N VAL A 66 -27.35 -52.22 -1.79
CA VAL A 66 -26.42 -51.07 -1.85
C VAL A 66 -27.15 -49.77 -1.50
N GLU A 67 -28.39 -49.62 -1.96
CA GLU A 67 -29.25 -48.47 -1.65
C GLU A 67 -29.67 -48.40 -0.17
N ALA A 68 -29.99 -49.53 0.46
CA ALA A 68 -30.30 -49.57 1.88
C ALA A 68 -29.05 -49.32 2.75
N SER A 69 -27.88 -49.76 2.29
CA SER A 69 -26.58 -49.51 2.95
C SER A 69 -26.15 -48.05 2.83
N LEU A 70 -26.38 -47.40 1.68
CA LEU A 70 -26.13 -45.96 1.47
C LEU A 70 -27.10 -45.07 2.26
N ARG A 71 -28.29 -45.60 2.60
CA ARG A 71 -29.31 -44.91 3.40
C ARG A 71 -29.26 -45.29 4.88
N ASP A 72 -28.36 -46.19 5.29
CA ASP A 72 -28.22 -46.54 6.70
C ASP A 72 -27.62 -45.34 7.45
N PRO A 73 -28.36 -44.70 8.38
CA PRO A 73 -27.86 -43.56 9.13
C PRO A 73 -26.62 -43.89 9.98
N ARG A 74 -26.34 -45.18 10.24
CA ARG A 74 -25.10 -45.62 10.91
C ARG A 74 -23.87 -45.56 10.01
N LEU A 75 -24.07 -45.60 8.69
CA LEU A 75 -23.06 -45.46 7.64
C LEU A 75 -23.02 -44.03 7.08
N GLN A 76 -23.66 -43.05 7.73
CA GLN A 76 -23.35 -41.63 7.48
C GLN A 76 -21.91 -41.36 7.90
N ILE A 77 -20.99 -41.66 6.98
CA ILE A 77 -19.65 -41.11 7.02
C ILE A 77 -19.88 -39.63 6.74
N ASN A 78 -19.83 -38.79 7.77
CA ASN A 78 -19.78 -37.33 7.62
C ASN A 78 -18.41 -36.99 7.00
N ILE A 79 -18.25 -37.31 5.72
CA ILE A 79 -17.05 -37.04 4.90
C ILE A 79 -16.93 -35.53 4.68
N THR A 80 -18.06 -34.82 4.76
CA THR A 80 -18.21 -33.41 4.44
C THR A 80 -18.85 -32.66 5.61
N GLU A 81 -18.12 -32.47 6.72
CA GLU A 81 -18.47 -31.36 7.60
C GLU A 81 -18.29 -30.06 6.81
N ALA A 82 -19.37 -29.27 6.67
CA ALA A 82 -19.38 -28.04 5.87
C ALA A 82 -18.61 -26.89 6.52
N THR A 83 -18.37 -26.98 7.83
CA THR A 83 -17.67 -25.97 8.61
C THR A 83 -16.16 -26.23 8.57
N LEU A 84 -15.39 -25.25 8.07
CA LEU A 84 -13.93 -25.23 8.14
C LEU A 84 -13.47 -25.46 9.59
N ASP A 85 -12.40 -26.24 9.77
CA ASP A 85 -11.75 -26.52 11.06
C ASP A 85 -12.65 -27.14 12.14
N ALA A 86 -13.66 -27.90 11.73
CA ALA A 86 -14.50 -28.63 12.67
C ALA A 86 -13.72 -29.71 13.44
N LYS A 87 -14.12 -29.94 14.71
CA LYS A 87 -13.44 -30.90 15.59
C LYS A 87 -13.45 -32.33 15.06
N LYS A 88 -14.49 -32.77 14.34
CA LYS A 88 -14.54 -34.14 13.77
C LYS A 88 -13.78 -34.24 12.44
N GLY A 89 -13.65 -33.12 11.72
CA GLY A 89 -12.76 -32.98 10.58
C GLY A 89 -13.43 -33.36 9.26
N ASN A 90 -12.81 -32.96 8.15
CA ASN A 90 -13.29 -33.20 6.79
C ASN A 90 -12.23 -33.99 6.02
N LEU A 91 -12.63 -34.93 5.16
CA LEU A 91 -11.73 -35.72 4.32
C LEU A 91 -11.18 -34.94 3.13
N LEU A 92 -11.91 -33.91 2.66
CA LEU A 92 -11.55 -33.06 1.52
C LEU A 92 -10.83 -31.79 1.94
N GLN A 93 -10.89 -31.41 3.21
CA GLN A 93 -10.24 -30.22 3.75
C GLN A 93 -9.41 -30.59 4.98
N SER A 94 -8.10 -30.41 4.89
CA SER A 94 -7.20 -30.53 6.03
C SER A 94 -7.52 -29.50 7.10
N LYS A 95 -7.51 -29.91 8.37
CA LYS A 95 -7.59 -28.96 9.49
C LYS A 95 -6.37 -28.05 9.49
N ARG A 96 -6.59 -26.78 9.85
CA ARG A 96 -5.51 -25.83 10.04
C ARG A 96 -4.94 -25.94 11.46
N TYR A 97 -3.64 -25.73 11.57
CA TYR A 97 -2.89 -25.78 12.82
C TYR A 97 -2.05 -24.52 12.99
N ILE A 98 -1.92 -24.06 14.23
CA ILE A 98 -1.03 -22.98 14.64
C ILE A 98 0.13 -23.57 15.45
N ILE A 99 1.29 -22.93 15.43
CA ILE A 99 2.40 -23.28 16.31
C ILE A 99 2.16 -22.61 17.67
N CYS A 100 2.38 -23.33 18.76
CA CYS A 100 2.26 -22.79 20.11
C CYS A 100 3.13 -21.52 20.29
N LYS A 101 2.51 -20.44 20.77
CA LYS A 101 3.13 -19.14 21.08
C LYS A 101 4.39 -19.24 21.94
N ASN A 102 4.46 -20.23 22.84
CA ASN A 102 5.68 -20.51 23.59
C ASN A 102 6.73 -21.18 22.68
N PRO A 103 7.86 -20.50 22.37
CA PRO A 103 8.88 -21.02 21.47
C PRO A 103 9.57 -22.28 22.01
N GLN A 104 9.54 -22.51 23.34
CA GLN A 104 10.07 -23.73 23.95
C GLN A 104 9.16 -24.95 23.74
N CYS A 105 7.86 -24.73 23.53
CA CYS A 105 6.92 -25.82 23.31
C CYS A 105 6.90 -26.27 21.85
N GLY A 106 6.82 -25.33 20.90
CA GLY A 106 6.88 -25.60 19.45
C GLY A 106 5.83 -26.55 18.86
N ASN A 107 4.87 -27.01 19.66
CA ASN A 107 3.88 -28.00 19.24
C ASN A 107 2.80 -27.39 18.34
N LEU A 108 2.32 -28.19 17.39
CA LEU A 108 1.18 -27.84 16.54
C LEU A 108 -0.12 -28.00 17.35
N LEU A 109 -0.91 -26.95 17.38
CA LEU A 109 -2.22 -26.86 18.03
C LEU A 109 -3.29 -26.64 16.97
N HIS A 110 -4.48 -27.16 17.20
CA HIS A 110 -5.61 -26.85 16.32
C HIS A 110 -5.92 -25.35 16.38
N VAL A 111 -6.28 -24.76 15.25
CA VAL A 111 -6.51 -23.32 15.09
C VAL A 111 -7.52 -22.72 16.09
N SER A 112 -8.51 -23.52 16.52
CA SER A 112 -9.52 -23.14 17.51
C SER A 112 -9.11 -23.36 18.98
N SER A 113 -7.83 -23.59 19.26
CA SER A 113 -7.37 -23.93 20.62
C SER A 113 -6.92 -22.67 21.36
N ASP A 114 -7.75 -22.14 22.26
CA ASP A 114 -7.41 -20.97 23.07
C ASP A 114 -6.28 -21.24 24.08
N LYS A 115 -6.02 -22.52 24.41
CA LYS A 115 -4.91 -22.93 25.29
C LYS A 115 -4.15 -24.12 24.73
N CYS A 116 -2.83 -24.06 24.85
CA CYS A 116 -1.98 -25.19 24.50
C CYS A 116 -2.23 -26.38 25.44
N SER A 117 -2.64 -27.53 24.89
CA SER A 117 -2.84 -28.75 25.69
C SER A 117 -1.56 -29.34 26.28
N PHE A 118 -0.38 -28.90 25.80
CA PHE A 118 0.91 -29.42 26.25
C PHE A 118 1.56 -28.55 27.32
N CYS A 119 1.63 -27.23 27.12
CA CYS A 119 2.31 -26.31 28.05
C CYS A 119 1.35 -25.37 28.80
N GLY A 120 0.06 -25.37 28.48
CA GLY A 120 -0.95 -24.52 29.13
C GLY A 120 -0.88 -23.03 28.75
N THR A 121 0.02 -22.63 27.85
CA THR A 121 0.10 -21.24 27.36
C THR A 121 -1.17 -20.86 26.61
N ASP A 122 -1.75 -19.71 26.99
CA ASP A 122 -2.88 -19.11 26.29
C ASP A 122 -2.44 -18.70 24.87
N GLN A 123 -3.24 -19.10 23.87
CA GLN A 123 -3.04 -18.76 22.47
C GLN A 123 -3.97 -17.60 22.09
N ASP A 124 -3.55 -16.82 21.11
CA ASP A 124 -4.41 -15.79 20.54
C ASP A 124 -5.50 -16.46 19.70
N GLN A 125 -6.73 -15.94 19.74
CA GLN A 125 -7.82 -16.48 18.96
C GLN A 125 -7.50 -16.30 17.47
N TYR A 126 -7.42 -17.40 16.73
CA TYR A 126 -7.20 -17.32 15.30
C TYR A 126 -8.41 -16.67 14.62
N LYS A 127 -8.16 -15.57 13.92
CA LYS A 127 -9.12 -14.88 13.07
C LYS A 127 -8.63 -15.01 11.63
N ASP A 128 -9.53 -15.42 10.74
CA ASP A 128 -9.28 -15.32 9.30
C ASP A 128 -9.18 -13.84 8.92
N THR A 129 -8.12 -13.48 8.19
CA THR A 129 -7.97 -12.13 7.65
C THR A 129 -9.12 -11.86 6.69
N MET A 130 -9.95 -10.87 7.02
CA MET A 130 -11.04 -10.43 6.15
C MET A 130 -10.50 -9.51 5.05
N PRO A 131 -11.17 -9.41 3.89
CA PRO A 131 -10.77 -8.49 2.82
C PRO A 131 -10.66 -7.02 3.24
N GLU A 132 -11.37 -6.63 4.29
CA GLU A 132 -11.40 -5.29 4.89
C GLU A 132 -10.45 -5.09 6.08
N ASP A 133 -9.75 -6.14 6.52
CA ASP A 133 -8.80 -6.01 7.63
C ASP A 133 -7.56 -5.23 7.14
N ASP A 134 -7.22 -4.17 7.85
CA ASP A 134 -6.05 -3.31 7.68
C ASP A 134 -5.44 -3.12 9.08
N THR A 135 -4.44 -3.94 9.40
CA THR A 135 -3.91 -4.12 10.76
C THR A 135 -3.08 -2.92 11.20
N ASP A 136 -2.34 -2.28 10.30
CA ASP A 136 -1.48 -1.14 10.60
C ASP A 136 -2.11 0.22 10.21
N ASN A 137 -3.28 0.20 9.57
CA ASN A 137 -4.12 1.36 9.22
C ASN A 137 -3.44 2.32 8.25
N ASP A 138 -2.65 1.80 7.32
CA ASP A 138 -2.01 2.59 6.28
C ASP A 138 -2.92 2.84 5.06
N GLY A 139 -4.03 2.10 4.94
CA GLY A 139 -5.00 2.19 3.85
C GLY A 139 -4.86 1.11 2.78
N ILE A 140 -3.92 0.17 2.93
CA ILE A 140 -3.79 -1.04 2.12
C ILE A 140 -4.29 -2.24 2.97
N PRO A 141 -5.23 -3.07 2.48
CA PRO A 141 -5.69 -4.22 3.25
C PRO A 141 -4.61 -5.30 3.43
N ASP A 142 -4.63 -5.98 4.57
CA ASP A 142 -3.72 -7.06 4.97
C ASP A 142 -3.53 -8.13 3.87
N LEU A 143 -4.61 -8.49 3.16
CA LEU A 143 -4.58 -9.52 2.12
C LEU A 143 -3.78 -9.06 0.90
N ILE A 144 -3.83 -7.77 0.59
CA ILE A 144 -3.07 -7.17 -0.51
C ILE A 144 -1.61 -7.11 -0.11
N GLU A 145 -1.30 -6.66 1.09
CA GLU A 145 0.07 -6.63 1.58
C GLU A 145 0.70 -8.03 1.63
N LYS A 146 -0.06 -9.05 2.08
CA LYS A 146 0.37 -10.45 2.03
C LYS A 146 0.62 -10.96 0.60
N LYS A 147 -0.09 -10.44 -0.40
CA LYS A 147 0.19 -10.76 -1.82
C LYS A 147 1.53 -10.17 -2.27
N TYR A 148 1.88 -8.99 -1.76
CA TYR A 148 3.12 -8.26 -2.05
C TYR A 148 4.14 -8.32 -0.89
N ALA A 149 4.18 -9.46 -0.16
CA ALA A 149 4.98 -9.64 1.06
C ALA A 149 6.51 -9.51 0.90
N HIS A 150 7.00 -9.20 -0.29
CA HIS A 150 8.41 -8.93 -0.57
C HIS A 150 8.81 -7.48 -0.26
N PHE A 151 7.86 -6.54 -0.31
CA PHE A 151 8.07 -5.14 0.06
C PHE A 151 6.96 -4.52 0.93
N LEU A 152 5.78 -5.16 1.01
CA LEU A 152 4.72 -4.78 1.96
C LEU A 152 4.66 -5.74 3.16
N ASN A 153 4.22 -5.21 4.30
CA ASN A 153 4.13 -5.88 5.57
C ASN A 153 3.02 -5.24 6.39
N TYR A 154 1.94 -5.99 6.59
CA TYR A 154 0.72 -5.66 7.36
C TYR A 154 0.89 -5.25 8.83
N LEU A 155 2.13 -5.06 9.29
CA LEU A 155 2.50 -4.58 10.60
C LEU A 155 3.34 -3.29 10.54
N ASP A 156 3.70 -2.82 9.35
CA ASP A 156 4.58 -1.66 9.13
C ASP A 156 3.88 -0.61 8.25
N PRO A 157 3.21 0.38 8.86
CA PRO A 157 2.39 1.34 8.12
C PRO A 157 3.20 2.33 7.26
N TYR A 158 4.54 2.26 7.28
CA TYR A 158 5.39 3.14 6.50
C TYR A 158 5.65 2.60 5.09
N ASP A 159 5.45 1.31 4.83
CA ASP A 159 5.79 0.71 3.55
C ASP A 159 4.82 1.08 2.42
N ALA A 160 3.57 1.36 2.73
CA ALA A 160 2.60 2.01 1.85
C ALA A 160 3.07 3.37 1.30
N PHE A 161 3.96 4.06 2.03
CA PHE A 161 4.51 5.37 1.64
C PHE A 161 5.88 5.27 0.94
N PHE A 162 6.32 4.08 0.56
CA PHE A 162 7.46 3.88 -0.31
C PHE A 162 7.06 3.72 -1.78
N ASP A 163 8.07 3.84 -2.64
CA ASP A 163 8.03 3.70 -4.08
C ASP A 163 8.94 2.50 -4.39
N GLU A 164 8.35 1.31 -4.52
CA GLU A 164 9.12 0.07 -4.67
C GLU A 164 9.71 -0.07 -6.08
N ASP A 165 8.94 0.26 -7.11
CA ASP A 165 9.33 0.09 -8.50
C ASP A 165 10.15 1.28 -9.05
N GLY A 166 10.22 2.39 -8.30
CA GLY A 166 11.06 3.54 -8.56
C GLY A 166 10.49 4.48 -9.61
N ASP A 167 9.18 4.43 -9.84
CA ASP A 167 8.50 5.17 -10.88
C ASP A 167 8.04 6.57 -10.41
N GLY A 168 8.11 6.85 -9.11
CA GLY A 168 7.77 8.11 -8.47
C GLY A 168 6.37 8.15 -7.83
N PHE A 169 5.55 7.11 -7.98
CA PHE A 169 4.30 6.94 -7.25
C PHE A 169 4.52 6.18 -5.94
N LEU A 170 3.59 6.34 -5.00
CA LEU A 170 3.62 5.60 -3.75
C LEU A 170 2.76 4.36 -3.87
N ASN A 171 3.15 3.26 -3.21
CA ASN A 171 2.40 2.01 -3.19
C ASN A 171 0.90 2.21 -2.87
N ILE A 172 0.57 3.09 -1.91
CA ILE A 172 -0.82 3.43 -1.58
C ILE A 172 -1.59 4.13 -2.71
N GLU A 173 -0.92 5.01 -3.48
CA GLU A 173 -1.55 5.75 -4.57
C GLU A 173 -1.85 4.81 -5.74
N GLU A 174 -0.93 3.89 -6.01
CA GLU A 174 -1.08 2.83 -7.01
C GLU A 174 -2.17 1.85 -6.62
N TYR A 175 -2.21 1.43 -5.35
CA TYR A 175 -3.29 0.60 -4.83
C TYR A 175 -4.66 1.27 -5.01
N GLN A 176 -4.77 2.56 -4.69
CA GLN A 176 -6.00 3.33 -4.88
C GLN A 176 -6.37 3.52 -6.36
N ALA A 177 -5.37 3.57 -7.25
CA ALA A 177 -5.57 3.64 -8.70
C ALA A 177 -5.84 2.27 -9.35
N GLY A 178 -5.57 1.18 -8.64
CA GLY A 178 -5.67 -0.19 -9.15
C GLY A 178 -4.55 -0.59 -10.10
N THR A 179 -3.39 0.05 -10.02
CA THR A 179 -2.19 -0.28 -10.79
C THR A 179 -1.28 -1.25 -10.03
N ASP A 180 -0.35 -1.91 -10.72
CA ASP A 180 0.54 -2.89 -10.12
C ASP A 180 1.77 -2.24 -9.47
N MET A 181 1.78 -2.17 -8.12
CA MET A 181 2.83 -1.55 -7.28
C MET A 181 4.26 -2.09 -7.47
N ALA A 182 4.44 -3.18 -8.21
CA ALA A 182 5.73 -3.79 -8.48
C ALA A 182 6.22 -3.55 -9.92
N ASN A 183 5.44 -2.83 -10.73
CA ASN A 183 5.67 -2.69 -12.16
C ASN A 183 5.78 -1.22 -12.57
N PRO A 184 7.00 -0.73 -12.87
CA PRO A 184 7.25 0.70 -13.16
C PRO A 184 6.63 1.17 -14.48
N GLU A 185 6.04 0.26 -15.24
CA GLU A 185 5.37 0.53 -16.51
C GLU A 185 3.86 0.65 -16.36
N ASP A 186 3.29 0.27 -15.21
CA ASP A 186 1.86 0.32 -14.92
C ASP A 186 1.59 1.32 -13.80
N PHE A 187 1.44 2.59 -14.18
CA PHE A 187 1.38 3.69 -13.22
C PHE A 187 0.15 4.59 -13.38
N PRO A 188 -0.28 5.27 -12.31
CA PRO A 188 -1.41 6.19 -12.35
C PRO A 188 -1.16 7.42 -13.25
N PRO A 189 -2.22 8.18 -13.59
CA PRO A 189 -2.08 9.39 -14.41
C PRO A 189 -1.08 10.40 -13.83
N LEU A 190 -0.23 10.99 -14.69
CA LEU A 190 0.84 11.91 -14.27
C LEU A 190 0.34 13.18 -13.58
N ALA A 191 -0.95 13.52 -13.73
CA ALA A 191 -1.59 14.60 -12.98
C ALA A 191 -1.51 14.42 -11.45
N LEU A 192 -1.48 13.18 -10.96
CA LEU A 192 -1.36 12.90 -9.52
C LEU A 192 0.03 13.28 -8.95
N LEU A 193 1.03 13.52 -9.80
CA LEU A 193 2.35 14.06 -9.42
C LEU A 193 2.45 15.59 -9.53
N LEU A 194 1.38 16.26 -9.99
CA LEU A 194 1.33 17.71 -10.01
C LEU A 194 1.01 18.27 -8.62
N ARG A 195 1.69 19.35 -8.24
CA ARG A 195 1.43 20.12 -7.03
C ARG A 195 1.33 21.60 -7.34
N VAL A 196 0.35 22.26 -6.74
CA VAL A 196 0.15 23.70 -6.90
C VAL A 196 1.13 24.46 -6.00
N GLN A 197 1.95 25.33 -6.59
CA GLN A 197 2.80 26.25 -5.84
C GLN A 197 2.11 27.61 -5.66
N ASN A 198 1.55 28.15 -6.73
CA ASN A 198 0.88 29.44 -6.69
C ASN A 198 -0.12 29.57 -7.86
N VAL A 199 -1.28 30.16 -7.60
CA VAL A 199 -2.22 30.59 -8.62
C VAL A 199 -2.52 32.05 -8.35
N ALA A 200 -2.20 32.91 -9.32
CA ALA A 200 -2.41 34.34 -9.16
C ALA A 200 -2.65 34.99 -10.52
N LYS A 201 -3.40 36.09 -10.50
CA LYS A 201 -3.46 36.99 -11.65
C LYS A 201 -2.13 37.72 -11.76
N VAL A 202 -1.52 37.63 -12.94
CA VAL A 202 -0.24 38.27 -13.19
C VAL A 202 -0.50 39.76 -13.39
N ARG A 203 0.22 40.59 -12.63
CA ARG A 203 0.22 42.04 -12.80
C ARG A 203 0.93 42.40 -14.10
N LEU A 204 0.35 43.30 -14.88
CA LEU A 204 1.00 43.79 -16.09
C LEU A 204 2.36 44.43 -15.75
N PRO A 205 3.39 44.24 -16.59
CA PRO A 205 4.75 44.71 -16.31
C PRO A 205 4.91 46.24 -16.42
N PHE A 206 3.82 46.96 -16.70
CA PHE A 206 3.80 48.40 -16.87
C PHE A 206 2.60 49.05 -16.20
N VAL A 207 2.76 50.32 -15.84
CA VAL A 207 1.73 51.17 -15.25
C VAL A 207 1.65 52.46 -16.07
N VAL A 208 0.45 53.00 -16.27
CA VAL A 208 0.28 54.29 -16.94
C VAL A 208 0.78 55.40 -16.02
N HIS A 209 1.77 56.18 -16.48
CA HIS A 209 2.33 57.28 -15.70
C HIS A 209 1.55 58.58 -15.90
N ARG A 210 1.31 58.96 -17.16
CA ARG A 210 0.52 60.15 -17.54
C ARG A 210 0.22 60.18 -19.03
N VAL A 211 -0.73 61.02 -19.43
CA VAL A 211 -1.03 61.35 -20.83
C VAL A 211 -0.53 62.76 -21.15
N ARG A 212 0.31 62.91 -22.17
CA ARG A 212 0.76 64.21 -22.71
C ARG A 212 -0.07 64.59 -23.93
N THR A 213 -0.73 65.74 -23.89
CA THR A 213 -1.61 66.20 -24.98
C THR A 213 -0.93 67.04 -26.06
N LEU A 214 0.34 67.46 -25.86
CA LEU A 214 1.15 68.16 -26.88
C LEU A 214 0.40 69.33 -27.58
N ASP A 215 -0.45 70.03 -26.82
CA ASP A 215 -1.27 71.16 -27.29
C ASP A 215 -2.19 70.85 -28.49
N SER A 216 -2.51 69.57 -28.73
CA SER A 216 -3.41 69.12 -29.80
C SER A 216 -4.76 68.64 -29.25
N GLU A 217 -5.86 69.08 -29.86
CA GLU A 217 -7.23 68.66 -29.54
C GLU A 217 -7.55 67.25 -30.07
N LEU A 218 -6.73 66.74 -30.99
CA LEU A 218 -6.89 65.42 -31.59
C LEU A 218 -6.34 64.32 -30.67
N LYS A 219 -7.20 63.37 -30.27
CA LYS A 219 -6.85 62.22 -29.42
C LYS A 219 -5.73 61.35 -30.00
N SER A 220 -5.55 61.35 -31.32
CA SER A 220 -4.49 60.60 -32.02
C SER A 220 -3.07 61.12 -31.73
N ASP A 221 -2.93 62.40 -31.39
CA ASP A 221 -1.62 63.01 -31.13
C ASP A 221 -1.16 62.82 -29.67
N TRP A 222 -2.08 62.43 -28.79
CA TRP A 222 -1.82 62.25 -27.38
C TRP A 222 -0.85 61.10 -27.17
N LYS A 223 0.19 61.36 -26.38
CA LYS A 223 1.20 60.35 -26.02
C LYS A 223 0.98 59.89 -24.59
N VAL A 224 0.77 58.59 -24.41
CA VAL A 224 0.66 57.96 -23.10
C VAL A 224 2.06 57.49 -22.69
N GLU A 225 2.56 57.97 -21.56
CA GLU A 225 3.82 57.50 -20.97
C GLU A 225 3.56 56.35 -20.01
N PHE A 226 4.37 55.30 -20.11
CA PHE A 226 4.30 54.13 -19.26
C PHE A 226 5.55 54.02 -18.38
N THR A 227 5.35 53.57 -17.15
CA THR A 227 6.44 53.12 -16.27
C THR A 227 6.51 51.60 -16.38
N VAL A 228 7.63 51.06 -16.86
CA VAL A 228 7.84 49.60 -16.97
C VAL A 228 8.72 49.15 -15.80
N ALA A 229 8.34 48.08 -15.11
CA ALA A 229 9.13 47.52 -14.02
C ALA A 229 10.53 47.10 -14.53
N GLY A 230 11.58 47.68 -13.95
CA GLY A 230 12.98 47.37 -14.31
C GLY A 230 13.57 48.21 -15.45
N SER A 231 12.81 49.13 -16.05
CA SER A 231 13.34 50.08 -17.06
C SER A 231 13.43 51.50 -16.51
N ALA A 232 14.58 52.14 -16.69
CA ALA A 232 14.74 53.57 -16.41
C ALA A 232 14.07 54.46 -17.49
N GLN A 233 13.92 53.92 -18.70
CA GLN A 233 13.25 54.60 -19.80
C GLN A 233 11.73 54.46 -19.65
N ARG A 234 11.02 55.56 -19.88
CA ARG A 234 9.56 55.63 -19.92
C ARG A 234 9.09 55.61 -21.36
N PRO A 235 8.71 54.45 -21.92
CA PRO A 235 8.20 54.41 -23.28
C PRO A 235 6.92 55.23 -23.37
N ALA A 236 6.75 55.93 -24.50
CA ALA A 236 5.57 56.69 -24.81
C ALA A 236 4.96 56.15 -26.10
N ALA A 237 3.65 55.91 -26.11
CA ALA A 237 2.93 55.41 -27.28
C ALA A 237 1.65 56.22 -27.53
N ARG A 238 1.27 56.31 -28.80
CA ARG A 238 -0.01 56.89 -29.26
C ARG A 238 -1.09 55.80 -29.39
N ILE A 239 -2.32 56.24 -29.65
CA ILE A 239 -3.42 55.34 -29.99
C ILE A 239 -3.04 54.52 -31.24
N GLY A 240 -3.15 53.20 -31.15
CA GLY A 240 -2.80 52.25 -32.21
C GLY A 240 -1.33 51.82 -32.24
N GLU A 241 -0.43 52.48 -31.48
CA GLU A 241 0.98 52.08 -31.39
C GLU A 241 1.18 50.96 -30.35
N GLU A 242 2.16 50.10 -30.61
CA GLU A 242 2.55 48.98 -29.75
C GLU A 242 3.50 49.46 -28.64
N ILE A 243 3.19 49.12 -27.40
CA ILE A 243 4.03 49.33 -26.22
C ILE A 243 4.89 48.10 -25.93
N VAL A 244 5.81 48.25 -24.97
CA VAL A 244 6.66 47.16 -24.48
C VAL A 244 5.80 45.97 -24.03
N ALA A 245 6.24 44.74 -24.34
CA ALA A 245 5.53 43.48 -24.17
C ALA A 245 4.36 43.23 -25.14
N GLY A 246 4.19 44.08 -26.15
CA GLY A 246 3.36 43.82 -27.32
C GLY A 246 1.88 44.16 -27.19
N PHE A 247 1.55 44.98 -26.21
CA PHE A 247 0.21 45.53 -26.04
C PHE A 247 0.02 46.78 -26.91
N LYS A 248 -1.20 47.14 -27.27
CA LYS A 248 -1.52 48.33 -28.08
C LYS A 248 -2.46 49.26 -27.33
N VAL A 249 -2.29 50.57 -27.47
CA VAL A 249 -3.23 51.52 -26.87
C VAL A 249 -4.48 51.61 -27.75
N SER A 250 -5.64 51.19 -27.24
CA SER A 250 -6.90 51.14 -27.99
C SER A 250 -7.75 52.40 -27.83
N SER A 251 -7.80 52.97 -26.62
CA SER A 251 -8.64 54.14 -26.34
C SER A 251 -8.09 54.97 -25.18
N ILE A 252 -8.42 56.26 -25.20
CA ILE A 252 -8.12 57.20 -24.12
C ILE A 252 -9.40 57.99 -23.82
N ASN A 253 -9.80 58.01 -22.55
CA ASN A 253 -10.96 58.76 -22.09
C ASN A 253 -10.71 60.27 -22.15
N ASP A 254 -11.77 61.07 -22.28
CA ASP A 254 -11.70 62.54 -22.34
C ASP A 254 -11.17 63.16 -21.04
N ALA A 255 -11.45 62.53 -19.90
CA ALA A 255 -10.92 62.92 -18.60
C ALA A 255 -9.44 62.50 -18.38
N LYS A 256 -8.83 61.82 -19.37
CA LYS A 256 -7.42 61.36 -19.38
C LYS A 256 -7.05 60.43 -18.21
N ASP A 257 -8.04 59.91 -17.52
CA ASP A 257 -7.92 59.09 -16.31
C ASP A 257 -7.95 57.59 -16.61
N LEU A 258 -8.63 57.20 -17.69
CA LEU A 258 -8.82 55.82 -18.15
C LEU A 258 -8.20 55.62 -19.54
N ILE A 259 -7.29 54.64 -19.61
CA ILE A 259 -6.60 54.23 -20.84
C ILE A 259 -6.95 52.76 -21.12
N GLY A 260 -7.53 52.51 -22.28
CA GLY A 260 -7.76 51.16 -22.78
C GLY A 260 -6.51 50.62 -23.47
N VAL A 261 -6.01 49.48 -23.02
CA VAL A 261 -4.86 48.77 -23.59
C VAL A 261 -5.32 47.39 -24.07
N GLU A 262 -4.96 47.02 -25.28
CA GLU A 262 -5.31 45.73 -25.88
C GLU A 262 -4.08 44.82 -25.94
N SER A 263 -4.22 43.57 -25.50
CA SER A 263 -3.18 42.55 -25.63
C SER A 263 -3.13 41.97 -27.05
N ARG A 264 -2.05 41.27 -27.39
CA ARG A 264 -1.94 40.50 -28.66
C ARG A 264 -3.08 39.49 -28.86
N GLU A 265 -3.64 39.01 -27.76
CA GLU A 265 -4.79 38.09 -27.72
C GLU A 265 -6.15 38.80 -27.93
N GLY A 266 -6.19 40.13 -28.12
CA GLY A 266 -7.43 40.91 -28.29
C GLY A 266 -8.18 41.24 -26.99
N LYS A 267 -7.61 40.90 -25.83
CA LYS A 267 -8.17 41.27 -24.51
C LYS A 267 -7.92 42.73 -24.21
N ARG A 268 -8.98 43.45 -23.78
CA ARG A 268 -8.94 44.89 -23.48
C ARG A 268 -8.89 45.12 -21.98
N TYR A 269 -7.88 45.85 -21.53
CA TYR A 269 -7.66 46.25 -20.14
C TYR A 269 -7.90 47.75 -20.00
N ASN A 270 -8.76 48.13 -19.06
CA ASN A 270 -8.97 49.53 -18.71
C ASN A 270 -8.07 49.88 -17.53
N MET A 271 -7.06 50.71 -17.78
CA MET A 271 -6.06 51.09 -16.79
C MET A 271 -6.28 52.53 -16.33
N ARG A 272 -6.23 52.75 -15.02
CA ARG A 272 -6.16 54.11 -14.46
C ARG A 272 -4.72 54.56 -14.29
N ILE A 273 -4.49 55.86 -14.28
CA ILE A 273 -3.16 56.42 -14.02
C ILE A 273 -2.68 55.98 -12.64
N GLY A 274 -1.48 55.38 -12.60
CA GLY A 274 -0.84 54.91 -11.37
C GLY A 274 -1.32 53.55 -10.85
N GLU A 275 -2.38 52.96 -11.42
CA GLU A 275 -2.87 51.64 -11.03
C GLU A 275 -2.26 50.52 -11.88
N THR A 276 -1.87 49.42 -11.23
CA THR A 276 -1.42 48.21 -11.92
C THR A 276 -2.65 47.39 -12.30
N ALA A 277 -2.87 47.18 -13.60
CA ALA A 277 -3.88 46.23 -14.05
C ALA A 277 -3.36 44.79 -13.95
N GLU A 278 -4.27 43.87 -13.66
CA GLU A 278 -4.02 42.43 -13.57
C GLU A 278 -4.62 41.74 -14.80
N GLU A 279 -3.99 40.65 -15.26
CA GLU A 279 -4.59 39.82 -16.30
C GLU A 279 -5.91 39.19 -15.81
N ASP A 280 -6.92 39.12 -16.68
CA ASP A 280 -8.23 38.54 -16.34
C ASP A 280 -8.12 37.05 -16.03
N THR A 281 -7.26 36.35 -16.78
CA THR A 281 -7.00 34.92 -16.64
C THR A 281 -5.87 34.65 -15.65
N PRO A 282 -6.13 33.92 -14.55
CA PRO A 282 -5.08 33.57 -13.60
C PRO A 282 -4.05 32.65 -14.25
N THR A 283 -2.80 32.78 -13.79
CA THR A 283 -1.70 31.90 -14.17
C THR A 283 -1.41 30.95 -13.02
N ALA A 284 -1.39 29.66 -13.31
CA ALA A 284 -1.04 28.61 -12.36
C ALA A 284 0.43 28.24 -12.51
N ALA A 285 1.18 28.36 -11.42
CA ALA A 285 2.51 27.80 -11.25
C ALA A 285 2.39 26.48 -10.49
N MET A 286 2.68 25.39 -11.20
CA MET A 286 2.64 24.02 -10.71
C MET A 286 4.06 23.43 -10.68
N LEU A 287 4.25 22.43 -9.84
CA LEU A 287 5.44 21.60 -9.74
C LEU A 287 5.06 20.19 -10.15
N PHE A 288 5.76 19.64 -11.13
CA PHE A 288 5.67 18.24 -11.48
C PHE A 288 6.82 17.50 -10.79
N LEU A 289 6.45 16.58 -9.90
CA LEU A 289 7.38 15.74 -9.15
C LEU A 289 7.66 14.48 -9.96
N ALA A 290 8.67 14.49 -10.83
CA ALA A 290 9.00 13.31 -11.63
C ALA A 290 9.54 12.14 -10.78
N SER A 291 9.97 12.44 -9.55
CA SER A 291 10.28 11.48 -8.49
C SER A 291 10.01 12.16 -7.15
N ARG A 292 9.56 11.38 -6.16
CA ARG A 292 9.30 11.83 -4.78
C ARG A 292 10.50 11.66 -3.85
N GLU A 293 11.64 11.21 -4.35
CA GLU A 293 12.90 11.22 -3.60
C GLU A 293 13.36 12.67 -3.34
N ARG A 294 13.93 12.94 -2.16
CA ARG A 294 14.52 14.26 -1.87
C ARG A 294 15.73 14.50 -2.77
N GLY A 295 15.61 15.44 -3.70
CA GLY A 295 16.63 15.72 -4.73
C GLY A 295 16.26 15.18 -6.10
N GLY A 296 15.10 14.52 -6.22
CA GLY A 296 14.50 14.13 -7.49
C GLY A 296 14.26 15.31 -8.43
N ARG A 297 14.05 15.01 -9.71
CA ARG A 297 13.85 16.02 -10.74
C ARG A 297 12.48 16.69 -10.58
N ILE A 298 12.49 17.93 -10.11
CA ILE A 298 11.27 18.76 -10.01
C ILE A 298 11.20 19.67 -11.24
N MET A 299 10.12 19.58 -12.01
CA MET A 299 9.88 20.45 -13.17
C MET A 299 8.83 21.51 -12.84
N ARG A 300 9.12 22.77 -13.18
CA ARG A 300 8.17 23.87 -12.98
C ARG A 300 7.30 24.02 -14.23
N VAL A 301 5.99 23.91 -14.06
CA VAL A 301 5.00 24.08 -15.14
C VAL A 301 4.20 25.34 -14.86
N ILE A 302 4.37 26.37 -15.70
CA ILE A 302 3.66 27.64 -15.56
C ILE A 302 2.74 27.79 -16.77
N ARG A 303 1.43 27.81 -16.54
CA ARG A 303 0.41 27.85 -17.59
C ARG A 303 -0.77 28.72 -17.19
N LYS A 304 -1.41 29.36 -18.16
CA LYS A 304 -2.65 30.12 -17.91
C LYS A 304 -3.83 29.16 -17.78
N VAL A 305 -4.85 29.53 -17.00
CA VAL A 305 -6.10 28.76 -16.97
C VAL A 305 -6.72 28.75 -18.38
N GLY A 306 -7.07 27.56 -18.87
CA GLY A 306 -7.53 27.31 -20.24
C GLY A 306 -6.43 26.87 -21.22
N GLU A 307 -5.15 26.97 -20.84
CA GLU A 307 -4.02 26.56 -21.69
C GLU A 307 -3.78 25.05 -21.59
N GLU A 308 -3.37 24.45 -22.72
CA GLU A 308 -2.95 23.06 -22.79
C GLU A 308 -1.45 22.91 -22.54
N PHE A 309 -1.06 21.80 -21.93
CA PHE A 309 0.32 21.41 -21.74
C PHE A 309 0.45 19.88 -21.81
N TYR A 310 1.67 19.39 -21.80
CA TYR A 310 1.94 17.97 -21.73
C TYR A 310 2.93 17.69 -20.59
N LEU A 311 2.80 16.50 -20.01
CA LEU A 311 3.75 15.93 -19.09
C LEU A 311 4.43 14.74 -19.78
N GLU A 312 5.70 14.53 -19.47
CA GLU A 312 6.53 13.49 -20.08
C GLU A 312 7.23 12.70 -18.98
N LYS A 313 7.17 11.37 -19.09
CA LYS A 313 7.87 10.39 -18.23
C LYS A 313 8.50 9.32 -19.14
N GLU A 314 9.57 8.68 -18.69
CA GLU A 314 10.14 7.54 -19.42
C GLU A 314 9.34 6.27 -19.12
N ARG A 315 9.02 5.50 -20.16
CA ARG A 315 8.30 4.22 -20.10
C ARG A 315 9.02 3.24 -21.04
N ALA A 316 9.58 2.16 -20.51
CA ALA A 316 10.40 1.19 -21.23
C ALA A 316 11.55 1.82 -22.06
N GLY A 317 12.14 2.91 -21.56
CA GLY A 317 13.21 3.65 -22.24
C GLY A 317 12.74 4.54 -23.40
N MET A 318 11.42 4.72 -23.58
CA MET A 318 10.84 5.67 -24.53
C MET A 318 10.09 6.80 -23.81
N PRO A 319 10.06 8.02 -24.35
CA PRO A 319 9.29 9.11 -23.76
C PRO A 319 7.79 8.87 -23.94
N TYR A 320 7.08 8.69 -22.83
CA TYR A 320 5.63 8.63 -22.74
C TYR A 320 5.08 10.00 -22.39
N ARG A 321 4.09 10.47 -23.17
CA ARG A 321 3.52 11.82 -23.05
C ARG A 321 2.03 11.78 -22.78
N GLU A 322 1.61 12.60 -21.83
CA GLU A 322 0.20 12.82 -21.52
C GLU A 322 -0.16 14.29 -21.67
N HIS A 323 -1.35 14.55 -22.22
CA HIS A 323 -1.82 15.90 -22.50
C HIS A 323 -2.83 16.35 -21.44
N TYR A 324 -2.73 17.61 -21.03
CA TYR A 324 -3.51 18.18 -19.95
C TYR A 324 -3.98 19.60 -20.28
N ARG A 325 -5.12 20.00 -19.73
CA ARG A 325 -5.64 21.38 -19.81
C ARG A 325 -6.11 21.84 -18.44
N ILE A 326 -5.78 23.07 -18.06
CA ILE A 326 -6.29 23.66 -16.82
C ILE A 326 -7.73 24.15 -17.06
N ILE A 327 -8.71 23.56 -16.39
CA ILE A 327 -10.13 23.89 -16.59
C ILE A 327 -10.54 25.08 -15.69
N ALA A 328 -10.14 25.02 -14.42
CA ALA A 328 -10.55 25.97 -13.40
C ALA A 328 -9.46 26.13 -12.35
N GLY A 329 -9.47 27.27 -11.65
CA GLY A 329 -8.54 27.55 -10.56
C GLY A 329 -8.29 29.05 -10.44
N THR A 330 -8.84 29.66 -9.39
CA THR A 330 -8.64 31.07 -9.07
C THR A 330 -7.66 31.27 -7.93
N SER A 331 -7.43 30.22 -7.14
CA SER A 331 -6.63 30.15 -5.94
C SER A 331 -5.76 28.90 -5.94
N ARG A 332 -4.97 28.70 -4.88
CA ARG A 332 -4.08 27.53 -4.77
C ARG A 332 -4.83 26.23 -4.47
N GLU A 333 -6.07 26.31 -3.98
CA GLU A 333 -6.82 25.18 -3.42
C GLU A 333 -7.91 24.65 -4.37
N ASP A 334 -8.25 25.41 -5.41
CA ASP A 334 -9.36 25.11 -6.35
C ASP A 334 -8.86 24.78 -7.77
N LEU A 335 -7.58 24.45 -7.94
CA LEU A 335 -7.03 24.16 -9.27
C LEU A 335 -7.49 22.79 -9.78
N LYS A 336 -8.15 22.79 -10.94
CA LYS A 336 -8.63 21.59 -11.63
C LYS A 336 -7.95 21.46 -12.99
N VAL A 337 -7.43 20.26 -13.25
CA VAL A 337 -6.74 19.91 -14.49
C VAL A 337 -7.45 18.72 -15.12
N ALA A 338 -7.79 18.84 -16.41
CA ALA A 338 -8.30 17.73 -17.20
C ALA A 338 -7.18 17.04 -17.95
N GLN A 339 -7.21 15.71 -17.97
CA GLN A 339 -6.46 14.89 -18.91
C GLN A 339 -7.18 14.83 -20.25
N LEU A 340 -6.42 14.95 -21.33
CA LEU A 340 -6.89 14.86 -22.71
C LEU A 340 -6.39 13.58 -23.35
N ASP A 341 -7.17 13.02 -24.29
CA ASP A 341 -6.77 11.85 -25.09
C ASP A 341 -5.58 12.15 -26.01
N GLN A 342 -5.54 13.35 -26.57
CA GLN A 342 -4.51 13.83 -27.49
C GLN A 342 -4.43 15.35 -27.42
N ALA A 343 -3.42 15.94 -28.05
CA ALA A 343 -3.32 17.39 -28.18
C ALA A 343 -4.60 17.96 -28.81
N ARG A 344 -5.28 18.88 -28.10
CA ARG A 344 -6.59 19.45 -28.47
C ARG A 344 -7.76 18.48 -28.57
N GLY A 345 -7.67 17.31 -27.93
CA GLY A 345 -8.75 16.33 -27.95
C GLY A 345 -9.78 16.52 -26.84
N GLU A 346 -10.51 15.45 -26.52
CA GLU A 346 -11.60 15.43 -25.53
C GLU A 346 -11.08 15.17 -24.12
N VAL A 347 -11.86 15.59 -23.11
CA VAL A 347 -11.51 15.39 -21.70
C VAL A 347 -11.82 13.95 -21.30
N ILE A 348 -10.79 13.22 -20.86
CA ILE A 348 -10.92 11.84 -20.36
C ILE A 348 -11.30 11.86 -18.88
N ALA A 349 -10.53 12.62 -18.09
CA ALA A 349 -10.63 12.61 -16.64
C ALA A 349 -10.29 14.00 -16.07
N GLU A 350 -10.91 14.34 -14.94
CA GLU A 350 -10.66 15.59 -14.21
C GLU A 350 -9.96 15.29 -12.89
N PHE A 351 -8.93 16.07 -12.59
CA PHE A 351 -8.11 15.93 -11.39
C PHE A 351 -8.09 17.24 -10.60
N GLU A 352 -8.37 17.14 -9.30
CA GLU A 352 -8.18 18.23 -8.35
C GLU A 352 -6.74 18.22 -7.85
N ILE A 353 -5.98 19.26 -8.16
CA ILE A 353 -4.55 19.31 -7.87
C ILE A 353 -4.33 19.90 -6.48
N ARG A 354 -3.63 19.14 -5.64
CA ARG A 354 -3.33 19.52 -4.26
C ARG A 354 -2.18 20.53 -4.19
N THR A 355 -2.15 21.30 -3.11
CA THR A 355 -1.00 22.14 -2.77
C THR A 355 0.20 21.28 -2.35
N LEU A 356 1.41 21.80 -2.54
CA LEU A 356 2.63 21.10 -2.14
C LEU A 356 2.69 20.98 -0.60
N ASP A 357 2.70 19.75 -0.09
CA ASP A 357 3.01 19.42 1.30
C ASP A 357 4.32 18.64 1.37
N VAL A 358 5.38 19.29 1.85
CA VAL A 358 6.74 18.73 1.93
C VAL A 358 6.80 17.44 2.74
N LYS A 359 5.89 17.21 3.70
CA LYS A 359 5.90 16.00 4.52
C LYS A 359 5.22 14.81 3.87
N ARG A 360 4.19 15.06 3.05
CA ARG A 360 3.36 14.01 2.44
C ARG A 360 3.80 13.67 1.02
N ASP A 361 4.36 14.66 0.31
CA ASP A 361 4.71 14.52 -1.10
C ASP A 361 6.11 13.94 -1.33
N PHE A 362 6.95 13.87 -0.29
CA PHE A 362 8.30 13.33 -0.38
C PHE A 362 8.46 12.13 0.54
N ILE A 363 9.15 11.13 0.02
CA ILE A 363 9.44 9.89 0.75
C ILE A 363 10.29 10.23 2.00
N PRO A 364 9.91 9.79 3.20
CA PRO A 364 10.69 10.01 4.42
C PRO A 364 12.09 9.38 4.28
N GLN A 365 13.14 10.15 4.62
CA GLN A 365 14.46 9.55 4.83
C GLN A 365 14.46 8.80 6.16
N VAL A 366 14.57 7.48 6.10
CA VAL A 366 15.01 6.71 7.25
C VAL A 366 16.51 6.90 7.36
N ASP A 367 16.95 7.84 8.21
CA ASP A 367 18.36 8.01 8.57
C ASP A 367 18.84 6.74 9.28
N GLY A 368 19.27 5.73 8.51
CA GLY A 368 19.72 4.45 9.07
C GLY A 368 19.87 3.29 8.09
N ALA A 369 19.21 3.31 6.93
CA ALA A 369 19.37 2.24 5.94
C ALA A 369 20.56 2.55 5.01
N ARG A 370 21.75 2.09 5.39
CA ARG A 370 22.81 1.80 4.40
C ARG A 370 22.21 0.80 3.41
N ARG A 371 21.68 1.27 2.28
CA ARG A 371 21.42 0.43 1.10
C ARG A 371 22.71 -0.38 0.86
N GLY A 372 22.60 -1.70 1.01
CA GLY A 372 23.70 -2.63 0.82
C GLY A 372 24.18 -2.57 -0.61
N GLY A 373 25.12 -1.65 -0.89
CA GLY A 373 25.90 -1.68 -2.10
C GLY A 373 26.63 -3.01 -2.15
N SER A 374 26.37 -3.77 -3.21
CA SER A 374 27.11 -4.94 -3.64
C SER A 374 28.63 -4.71 -3.54
N VAL A 375 29.25 -5.15 -2.45
CA VAL A 375 30.71 -5.26 -2.35
C VAL A 375 31.09 -6.57 -3.03
N SER A 376 31.16 -6.52 -4.36
CA SER A 376 31.94 -7.45 -5.14
C SER A 376 33.41 -7.07 -5.04
N GLY A 377 34.25 -7.96 -4.52
CA GLY A 377 35.64 -8.07 -4.93
C GLY A 377 36.72 -7.59 -3.95
N GLU A 378 37.62 -8.54 -3.69
CA GLU A 378 39.05 -8.36 -3.41
C GLU A 378 39.50 -8.12 -1.97
N TYR A 379 39.67 -9.26 -1.28
CA TYR A 379 40.83 -9.49 -0.43
C TYR A 379 42.12 -9.12 -1.17
N GLY A 380 42.71 -7.99 -0.81
CA GLY A 380 44.04 -7.56 -1.23
C GLY A 380 44.88 -7.19 -0.01
N GLU A 381 45.72 -8.11 0.44
CA GLU A 381 46.74 -7.90 1.45
C GLU A 381 47.68 -6.73 1.09
N GLY A 382 47.98 -5.91 2.10
CA GLY A 382 49.29 -5.32 2.35
C GLY A 382 49.99 -4.54 1.22
N ARG A 383 50.14 -3.22 1.43
CA ARG A 383 51.48 -2.61 1.64
C ARG A 383 51.37 -1.15 2.04
N ARG A 384 52.04 -0.85 3.15
CA ARG A 384 52.50 0.49 3.55
C ARG A 384 53.27 1.14 2.40
N ALA A 385 53.00 2.41 2.13
CA ALA A 385 53.96 3.29 1.48
C ALA A 385 54.04 4.60 2.28
N ILE A 386 55.06 4.64 3.14
CA ILE A 386 55.69 5.87 3.60
C ILE A 386 56.46 6.42 2.41
N ARG A 387 56.19 7.65 1.97
CA ARG A 387 57.25 8.64 1.68
C ARG A 387 56.67 10.01 1.41
N GLY A 388 57.15 10.98 2.17
CA GLY A 388 56.92 12.38 1.91
C GLY A 388 57.92 13.00 0.95
N MET A 389 57.69 14.30 0.80
CA MET A 389 58.59 15.40 0.44
C MET A 389 58.95 15.61 -1.04
N ARG A 390 58.62 16.87 -1.41
CA ARG A 390 59.22 17.75 -2.42
C ARG A 390 58.80 17.58 -3.87
#